data_AF-A0A410WBF0-F1
#
_entry.id   AF-A0A410WBF0-F1
#
_cell.length_a   1.000
_cell.length_b   1.000
_cell.length_c   1.000
_cell.angle_alpha   90.00
_cell.angle_beta   90.00
_cell.angle_gamma   90.00
#
_symmetry.space_group_name_H-M   'P 1'
#
loop_
_entity.id
_entity.type
_entity.pdbx_description
1 polymer ?
#
loop_
_entity_poly.entity_id
_entity_poly.type
_entity_poly.pdbx_seq_one_letter_code
_entity_poly.pdbx_strand_id
1 'polypeptide(L)'
;MTVSPASLSAALAVLGNPEQAVPAETVWAQTSVFYPHWWRKRWPQHLALPEFLKRPEAQLSVSRKRLFELADGIETEADALSFYVAVCAWGAGTYAQQVARSMKPLVQPDAPAKLLEGFKVAATSTATESYAAFHDAGPAKIKGLGPAFFSKLMYFAAGQPSPLATRHPLILDKRVAQALGWKKTADWSTSEYSAYLDLIEALHQQWRPDLPTDVIEYTLFQGPAAALPPSI
;
A
#
# COMPACT_ATOMS: atom_id res chain seq x y z
N MET A 1 -6.80 18.82 8.86
CA MET A 1 -7.12 20.12 8.22
C MET A 1 -8.58 20.05 7.73
N THR A 2 -9.29 21.16 7.53
CA THR A 2 -10.66 21.08 6.96
C THR A 2 -10.58 20.62 5.49
N VAL A 3 -11.23 19.49 5.17
CA VAL A 3 -11.30 18.97 3.80
C VAL A 3 -12.04 19.97 2.91
N SER A 4 -11.44 20.34 1.78
CA SER A 4 -12.05 21.27 0.82
C SER A 4 -13.32 20.67 0.21
N PRO A 5 -14.46 21.40 0.18
CA PRO A 5 -15.68 20.93 -0.47
C PRO A 5 -15.50 20.55 -1.95
N ALA A 6 -14.63 21.28 -2.66
CA ALA A 6 -14.33 21.00 -4.06
C ALA A 6 -13.57 19.67 -4.23
N SER A 7 -12.58 19.40 -3.36
CA SER A 7 -11.84 18.14 -3.37
C SER A 7 -12.74 16.95 -3.04
N LEU A 8 -13.63 17.13 -2.06
CA LEU A 8 -14.59 16.11 -1.66
C LEU A 8 -15.58 15.79 -2.79
N SER A 9 -16.16 16.81 -3.42
CA SER A 9 -17.10 16.64 -4.54
C SER A 9 -16.44 15.97 -5.74
N ALA A 10 -15.19 16.33 -6.07
CA ALA A 10 -14.45 15.70 -7.16
C ALA A 10 -14.18 14.21 -6.89
N ALA A 11 -13.79 13.86 -5.66
CA ALA A 11 -13.56 12.48 -5.28
C ALA A 11 -14.86 11.66 -5.27
N LEU A 12 -15.97 12.20 -4.77
CA LEU A 12 -17.29 11.53 -4.84
C LEU A 12 -17.70 11.23 -6.29
N ALA A 13 -17.41 12.14 -7.23
CA ALA A 13 -17.70 11.91 -8.64
C ALA A 13 -16.92 10.71 -9.21
N VAL A 14 -15.69 10.47 -8.74
CA VAL A 14 -14.89 9.29 -9.13
C VAL A 14 -15.44 8.01 -8.50
N LEU A 15 -15.92 8.07 -7.25
CA LEU A 15 -16.52 6.93 -6.56
C LEU A 15 -17.85 6.50 -7.20
N GLY A 16 -18.59 7.44 -7.78
CA GLY A 16 -19.85 7.15 -8.47
C GLY A 16 -20.99 6.80 -7.52
N ASN A 17 -21.99 6.07 -8.01
CA ASN A 17 -23.18 5.73 -7.22
C ASN A 17 -22.83 4.76 -6.06
N PRO A 18 -23.14 5.09 -4.79
CA PRO A 18 -22.95 4.20 -3.63
C PRO A 18 -23.48 2.77 -3.79
N GLU A 19 -24.60 2.59 -4.49
CA GLU A 19 -25.23 1.28 -4.71
C GLU A 19 -24.42 0.38 -5.63
N GLN A 20 -23.51 0.96 -6.42
CA GLN A 20 -22.60 0.26 -7.32
C GLN A 20 -21.23 -0.02 -6.67
N ALA A 21 -21.02 0.40 -5.42
CA ALA A 21 -19.78 0.13 -4.71
C ALA A 21 -19.56 -1.39 -4.59
N VAL A 22 -18.33 -1.82 -4.88
CA VAL A 22 -17.95 -3.22 -4.73
C VAL A 22 -17.98 -3.63 -3.25
N PRO A 23 -18.34 -4.88 -2.92
CA PRO A 23 -18.25 -5.36 -1.55
C PRO A 23 -16.77 -5.52 -1.12
N ALA A 24 -16.52 -5.49 0.19
CA ALA A 24 -15.17 -5.55 0.75
C ALA A 24 -14.42 -6.85 0.35
N GLU A 25 -15.16 -7.95 0.19
CA GLU A 25 -14.63 -9.24 -0.26
C GLU A 25 -14.00 -9.15 -1.65
N THR A 26 -14.54 -8.31 -2.54
CA THR A 26 -13.95 -8.05 -3.86
C THR A 26 -12.61 -7.36 -3.74
N VAL A 27 -12.49 -6.39 -2.82
CA VAL A 27 -11.23 -5.71 -2.54
C VAL A 27 -10.21 -6.71 -2.01
N TRP A 28 -10.58 -7.51 -1.00
CA TRP A 28 -9.67 -8.48 -0.38
C TRP A 28 -9.29 -9.64 -1.32
N ALA A 29 -10.14 -9.98 -2.29
CA ALA A 29 -9.84 -10.96 -3.33
C ALA A 29 -8.89 -10.43 -4.42
N GLN A 30 -8.60 -9.12 -4.47
CA GLN A 30 -7.71 -8.52 -5.46
C GLN A 30 -6.35 -9.21 -5.46
N THR A 31 -6.06 -9.88 -6.58
CA THR A 31 -4.87 -10.70 -6.76
C THR A 31 -3.91 -10.05 -7.75
N SER A 32 -2.62 -10.22 -7.51
CA SER A 32 -1.56 -9.83 -8.44
C SER A 32 -0.67 -11.02 -8.76
N VAL A 33 -0.33 -11.17 -10.03
CA VAL A 33 0.59 -12.20 -10.54
C VAL A 33 1.98 -11.61 -10.63
N PHE A 34 2.99 -12.38 -10.23
CA PHE A 34 4.40 -12.01 -10.32
C PHE A 34 5.28 -13.19 -10.73
N TYR A 35 6.51 -12.88 -11.15
CA TYR A 35 7.47 -13.90 -11.58
C TYR A 35 8.62 -14.05 -10.57
N PRO A 36 8.74 -15.18 -9.85
CA PRO A 36 9.82 -15.39 -8.87
C PRO A 36 11.23 -15.27 -9.44
N HIS A 37 11.42 -15.57 -10.74
CA HIS A 37 12.74 -15.49 -11.36
C HIS A 37 13.31 -14.05 -11.37
N TRP A 38 12.46 -13.01 -11.44
CA TRP A 38 12.94 -11.62 -11.41
C TRP A 38 13.54 -11.24 -10.06
N TRP A 39 13.01 -11.81 -8.98
CA TRP A 39 13.49 -11.66 -7.61
C TRP A 39 14.79 -12.43 -7.40
N ARG A 40 14.79 -13.73 -7.71
CA ARG A 40 15.96 -14.61 -7.57
C ARG A 40 17.20 -14.06 -8.29
N LYS A 41 17.02 -13.55 -9.51
CA LYS A 41 18.12 -13.01 -10.34
C LYS A 41 18.90 -11.87 -9.68
N ARG A 42 18.29 -11.13 -8.76
CA ARG A 42 18.84 -9.91 -8.15
C ARG A 42 18.92 -10.00 -6.62
N TRP A 43 18.76 -11.19 -6.07
CA TRP A 43 18.67 -11.39 -4.64
C TRP A 43 20.00 -11.06 -3.94
N PRO A 44 20.02 -10.24 -2.88
CA PRO A 44 21.24 -9.91 -2.15
C PRO A 44 21.82 -11.17 -1.51
N GLN A 45 23.13 -11.40 -1.71
CA GLN A 45 23.81 -12.61 -1.21
C GLN A 45 23.83 -12.72 0.33
N HIS A 46 23.70 -11.60 1.03
CA HIS A 46 23.72 -11.55 2.49
C HIS A 46 22.35 -11.89 3.13
N LEU A 47 21.29 -12.06 2.33
CA LEU A 47 19.95 -12.35 2.81
C LEU A 47 19.52 -13.77 2.42
N ALA A 48 18.88 -14.48 3.35
CA ALA A 48 18.20 -15.72 3.03
C ALA A 48 17.04 -15.47 2.06
N LEU A 49 16.89 -16.34 1.05
CA LEU A 49 15.81 -16.23 0.08
C LEU A 49 14.49 -16.72 0.70
N PRO A 50 13.39 -15.92 0.67
CA PRO A 50 12.07 -16.35 1.11
C PRO A 50 11.62 -17.66 0.47
N GLU A 51 10.98 -18.53 1.25
CA GLU A 51 10.64 -19.89 0.82
C GLU A 51 9.76 -19.91 -0.44
N PHE A 52 8.78 -19.01 -0.51
CA PHE A 52 7.90 -18.91 -1.67
C PHE A 52 8.62 -18.51 -2.96
N LEU A 53 9.83 -17.92 -2.90
CA LEU A 53 10.63 -17.61 -4.09
C LEU A 53 11.46 -18.82 -4.57
N LYS A 54 11.63 -19.86 -3.76
CA LYS A 54 12.34 -21.11 -4.14
C LYS A 54 11.47 -22.04 -4.97
N ARG A 55 10.15 -21.85 -4.90
CA ARG A 55 9.13 -22.54 -5.68
C ARG A 55 9.50 -22.62 -7.18
N PRO A 56 9.31 -23.79 -7.82
CA PRO A 56 9.71 -23.99 -9.21
C PRO A 56 8.81 -23.29 -10.23
N GLU A 57 7.59 -22.89 -9.84
CA GLU A 57 6.62 -22.29 -10.74
C GLU A 57 7.14 -20.99 -11.39
N ALA A 58 6.88 -20.85 -12.69
CA ALA A 58 7.30 -19.68 -13.45
C ALA A 58 6.59 -18.40 -12.98
N GLN A 59 5.35 -18.54 -12.53
CA GLN A 59 4.48 -17.48 -12.02
C GLN A 59 3.87 -17.90 -10.69
N LEU A 60 3.73 -16.94 -9.79
CA LEU A 60 2.97 -17.06 -8.56
C LEU A 60 1.99 -15.90 -8.46
N SER A 61 1.01 -16.03 -7.58
CA SER A 61 0.05 -14.97 -7.29
C SER A 61 -0.16 -14.82 -5.80
N VAL A 62 -0.52 -13.61 -5.38
CA VAL A 62 -0.89 -13.32 -4.00
C VAL A 62 -2.06 -12.34 -3.99
N SER A 63 -3.01 -12.54 -3.09
CA SER A 63 -4.18 -11.67 -2.89
C SER A 63 -3.97 -10.73 -1.71
N ARG A 64 -4.75 -9.64 -1.63
CA ARG A 64 -4.78 -8.78 -0.43
C ARG A 64 -5.09 -9.59 0.83
N LYS A 65 -6.09 -10.48 0.77
CA LYS A 65 -6.43 -11.40 1.87
C LYS A 65 -5.20 -12.20 2.34
N ARG A 66 -4.44 -12.77 1.41
CA ARG A 66 -3.23 -13.54 1.77
C ARG A 66 -2.14 -12.65 2.39
N LEU A 67 -2.04 -11.38 2.00
CA LEU A 67 -1.08 -10.46 2.59
C LEU A 67 -1.45 -10.10 4.03
N PHE A 68 -2.75 -9.94 4.35
CA PHE A 68 -3.18 -9.79 5.76
C PHE A 68 -2.80 -11.03 6.59
N GLU A 69 -3.10 -12.24 6.09
CA GLU A 69 -2.74 -13.48 6.79
C GLU A 69 -1.21 -13.64 7.00
N LEU A 70 -0.40 -13.12 6.08
CA LEU A 70 1.06 -13.11 6.22
C LEU A 70 1.54 -12.07 7.25
N ALA A 71 0.81 -10.97 7.42
CA ALA A 71 1.13 -9.93 8.38
C ALA A 71 0.96 -10.41 9.83
N ASP A 72 -0.05 -11.25 10.09
CA ASP A 72 -0.34 -11.79 11.42
C ASP A 72 0.81 -12.63 12.01
N GLY A 73 1.68 -13.19 11.16
CA GLY A 73 2.78 -14.07 11.56
C GLY A 73 4.16 -13.44 11.63
N ILE A 74 4.26 -12.10 11.63
CA ILE A 74 5.57 -11.41 11.61
C ILE A 74 6.15 -11.33 13.03
N GLU A 75 7.12 -12.18 13.34
CA GLU A 75 7.82 -12.16 14.64
C GLU A 75 9.31 -11.84 14.49
N THR A 76 9.91 -12.27 13.38
CA THR A 76 11.35 -12.19 13.13
C THR A 76 11.70 -11.32 11.93
N GLU A 77 12.99 -10.99 11.79
CA GLU A 77 13.52 -10.30 10.61
C GLU A 77 13.31 -11.09 9.31
N ALA A 78 13.34 -12.43 9.39
CA ALA A 78 13.11 -13.31 8.24
C ALA A 78 11.63 -13.26 7.80
N ASP A 79 10.70 -13.18 8.74
CA ASP A 79 9.27 -13.01 8.47
C ASP A 79 9.00 -11.65 7.85
N ALA A 80 9.58 -10.59 8.43
CA ALA A 80 9.49 -9.23 7.92
C ALA A 80 10.02 -9.13 6.48
N LEU A 81 11.17 -9.75 6.19
CA LEU A 81 11.72 -9.80 4.85
C LEU A 81 10.79 -10.55 3.88
N SER A 82 10.24 -11.69 4.30
CA SER A 82 9.33 -12.48 3.48
C SER A 82 8.03 -11.73 3.17
N PHE A 83 7.45 -11.06 4.18
CA PHE A 83 6.27 -10.23 4.03
C PHE A 83 6.53 -9.02 3.12
N TYR A 84 7.66 -8.32 3.32
CA TYR A 84 8.07 -7.22 2.45
C TYR A 84 8.10 -7.63 0.98
N VAL A 85 8.74 -8.76 0.68
CA VAL A 85 8.81 -9.28 -0.69
C VAL A 85 7.43 -9.65 -1.21
N ALA A 86 6.56 -10.26 -0.40
CA ALA A 86 5.20 -10.61 -0.81
C ALA A 86 4.38 -9.37 -1.18
N VAL A 87 4.40 -8.33 -0.35
CA VAL A 87 3.70 -7.05 -0.60
C VAL A 87 4.29 -6.35 -1.82
N CYS A 88 5.62 -6.30 -1.96
CA CYS A 88 6.25 -5.69 -3.11
C CYS A 88 6.01 -6.48 -4.40
N ALA A 89 5.96 -7.81 -4.36
CA ALA A 89 5.58 -8.65 -5.49
C ALA A 89 4.13 -8.40 -5.92
N TRP A 90 3.23 -8.23 -4.96
CA TRP A 90 1.84 -7.83 -5.24
C TRP A 90 1.78 -6.47 -5.93
N GLY A 91 2.44 -5.44 -5.36
CA GLY A 91 2.40 -4.07 -5.89
C GLY A 91 3.18 -3.88 -7.19
N ALA A 92 4.25 -4.64 -7.42
CA ALA A 92 5.03 -4.60 -8.65
C ALA A 92 4.42 -5.46 -9.78
N GLY A 93 3.68 -6.52 -9.42
CA GLY A 93 3.10 -7.48 -10.35
C GLY A 93 4.13 -8.07 -11.32
N THR A 94 3.84 -7.97 -12.62
CA THR A 94 4.67 -8.53 -13.69
C THR A 94 5.79 -7.61 -14.17
N TYR A 95 5.89 -6.38 -13.64
CA TYR A 95 6.81 -5.36 -14.14
C TYR A 95 8.23 -5.52 -13.57
N ALA A 96 9.16 -6.03 -14.38
CA ALA A 96 10.56 -6.26 -13.98
C ALA A 96 11.27 -5.01 -13.45
N GLN A 97 10.96 -3.82 -13.98
CA GLN A 97 11.52 -2.55 -13.50
C GLN A 97 11.06 -2.23 -12.08
N GLN A 98 9.79 -2.52 -11.74
CA GLN A 98 9.28 -2.29 -10.39
C GLN A 98 9.90 -3.29 -9.41
N VAL A 99 10.04 -4.56 -9.80
CA VAL A 99 10.80 -5.55 -9.00
C VAL A 99 12.22 -5.04 -8.72
N ALA A 100 12.94 -4.54 -9.74
CA ALA A 100 14.28 -4.00 -9.54
C ALA A 100 14.32 -2.80 -8.58
N ARG A 101 13.26 -1.98 -8.54
CA ARG A 101 13.13 -0.87 -7.57
C ARG A 101 12.85 -1.38 -6.16
N SER A 102 11.97 -2.38 -6.01
CA SER A 102 11.69 -3.05 -4.73
C SER A 102 12.88 -3.83 -4.18
N MET A 103 13.88 -4.16 -4.99
CA MET A 103 15.12 -4.77 -4.48
C MET A 103 16.11 -3.75 -3.90
N LYS A 104 16.00 -2.46 -4.25
CA LYS A 104 16.98 -1.44 -3.78
C LYS A 104 17.03 -1.30 -2.26
N PRO A 105 15.89 -1.30 -1.53
CA PRO A 105 15.91 -1.26 -0.07
C PRO A 105 16.73 -2.39 0.55
N LEU A 106 16.66 -3.59 -0.02
CA LEU A 106 17.30 -4.82 0.51
C LEU A 106 18.83 -4.87 0.35
N VAL A 107 19.44 -3.86 -0.27
CA VAL A 107 20.91 -3.73 -0.30
C VAL A 107 21.45 -3.24 1.05
N GLN A 108 20.62 -2.59 1.87
CA GLN A 108 20.99 -2.14 3.20
C GLN A 108 21.01 -3.32 4.17
N PRO A 109 22.13 -3.56 4.90
CA PRO A 109 22.25 -4.70 5.82
C PRO A 109 21.21 -4.70 6.95
N ASP A 110 20.78 -3.52 7.40
CA ASP A 110 19.80 -3.32 8.47
C ASP A 110 18.35 -3.28 7.97
N ALA A 111 18.10 -3.50 6.67
CA ALA A 111 16.76 -3.45 6.12
C ALA A 111 15.77 -4.43 6.80
N PRO A 112 16.11 -5.71 7.06
CA PRO A 112 15.19 -6.63 7.74
C PRO A 112 14.79 -6.17 9.15
N ALA A 113 15.75 -5.67 9.95
CA ALA A 113 15.49 -5.13 11.28
C ALA A 113 14.55 -3.91 11.22
N LYS A 114 14.81 -2.97 10.30
CA LYS A 114 13.97 -1.78 10.11
C LYS A 114 12.57 -2.10 9.60
N LEU A 115 12.44 -3.11 8.73
CA LEU A 115 11.15 -3.60 8.28
C LEU A 115 10.35 -4.17 9.45
N LEU A 116 10.98 -5.03 10.27
CA LEU A 116 10.34 -5.60 11.46
C LEU A 116 9.86 -4.52 12.43
N GLU A 117 10.69 -3.51 12.70
CA GLU A 117 10.32 -2.38 13.55
C GLU A 117 9.13 -1.59 12.96
N GLY A 118 9.19 -1.26 11.66
CA GLY A 118 8.11 -0.55 10.98
C GLY A 118 6.79 -1.31 10.97
N PHE A 119 6.82 -2.64 10.86
CA PHE A 119 5.61 -3.47 10.91
C PHE A 119 5.02 -3.53 12.31
N LYS A 120 5.85 -3.59 13.36
CA LYS A 120 5.38 -3.47 14.75
C LYS A 120 4.66 -2.15 14.97
N VAL A 121 5.24 -1.04 14.52
CA VAL A 121 4.59 0.28 14.60
C VAL A 121 3.28 0.31 13.81
N ALA A 122 3.26 -0.22 12.59
CA ALA A 122 2.04 -0.27 11.78
C ALA A 122 0.91 -1.09 12.44
N ALA A 123 1.26 -2.16 13.16
CA ALA A 123 0.29 -3.01 13.86
C ALA A 123 -0.29 -2.38 15.13
N THR A 124 0.43 -1.46 15.79
CA THR A 124 0.06 -0.95 17.13
C THR A 124 -0.22 0.54 17.22
N SER A 125 0.12 1.31 16.19
CA SER A 125 0.08 2.78 16.21
C SER A 125 -0.92 3.34 15.19
N THR A 126 -1.13 4.64 15.22
CA THR A 126 -1.98 5.31 14.23
C THR A 126 -1.34 5.29 12.84
N ALA A 127 -2.17 5.43 11.79
CA ALA A 127 -1.69 5.49 10.40
C ALA A 127 -0.66 6.60 10.17
N THR A 128 -0.85 7.77 10.79
CA THR A 128 0.07 8.90 10.66
C THR A 128 1.42 8.63 11.34
N GLU A 129 1.42 8.02 12.52
CA GLU A 129 2.65 7.62 13.23
C GLU A 129 3.42 6.53 12.46
N SER A 130 2.70 5.53 11.93
CA SER A 130 3.29 4.49 11.08
C SER A 130 3.92 5.10 9.83
N TYR A 131 3.24 6.05 9.17
CA TYR A 131 3.81 6.75 8.02
C TYR A 131 5.08 7.52 8.39
N ALA A 132 5.06 8.26 9.50
CA ALA A 132 6.23 9.01 9.98
C ALA A 132 7.43 8.08 10.24
N ALA A 133 7.18 6.89 10.81
CA ALA A 133 8.23 5.91 11.10
C ALA A 133 8.99 5.46 9.84
N PHE A 134 8.31 5.33 8.70
CA PHE A 134 8.94 4.98 7.41
C PHE A 134 9.53 6.19 6.64
N HIS A 135 9.10 7.43 6.93
CA HIS A 135 9.40 8.61 6.12
C HIS A 135 10.41 9.60 6.76
N ASP A 136 10.09 10.15 7.94
CA ASP A 136 10.66 11.39 8.49
C ASP A 136 11.98 11.18 9.26
N ALA A 137 12.94 10.49 8.65
CA ALA A 137 14.11 9.95 9.37
C ALA A 137 13.72 9.07 10.57
N GLY A 138 12.49 8.55 10.54
CA GLY A 138 11.97 7.61 11.52
C GLY A 138 12.77 6.30 11.54
N PRO A 139 12.57 5.50 12.60
CA PRO A 139 13.41 4.34 12.86
C PRO A 139 13.30 3.26 11.76
N ALA A 140 12.14 3.14 11.10
CA ALA A 140 11.91 2.20 10.01
C ALA A 140 12.29 2.75 8.62
N LYS A 141 12.96 3.91 8.53
CA LYS A 141 13.33 4.51 7.25
C LYS A 141 14.41 3.69 6.54
N ILE A 142 14.10 3.27 5.31
CA ILE A 142 15.02 2.53 4.45
C ILE A 142 15.20 3.31 3.14
N LYS A 143 16.45 3.60 2.75
CA LYS A 143 16.74 4.33 1.52
C LYS A 143 16.20 3.57 0.30
N GLY A 144 15.49 4.27 -0.58
CA GLY A 144 14.92 3.69 -1.80
C GLY A 144 13.55 3.01 -1.61
N LEU A 145 13.02 2.95 -0.37
CA LEU A 145 11.65 2.54 -0.10
C LEU A 145 10.75 3.77 -0.09
N GLY A 146 10.06 4.02 -1.21
CA GLY A 146 9.22 5.21 -1.37
C GLY A 146 7.80 5.05 -0.79
N PRO A 147 7.08 6.19 -0.58
CA PRO A 147 5.72 6.21 -0.01
C PRO A 147 4.69 5.28 -0.63
N ALA A 148 4.71 5.13 -1.95
CA ALA A 148 3.75 4.27 -2.65
C ALA A 148 3.88 2.78 -2.27
N PHE A 149 5.06 2.35 -1.82
CA PHE A 149 5.29 0.97 -1.37
C PHE A 149 5.19 0.82 0.14
N PHE A 150 5.73 1.76 0.94
CA PHE A 150 5.58 1.61 2.39
C PHE A 150 4.15 1.86 2.87
N SER A 151 3.33 2.64 2.15
CA SER A 151 1.89 2.73 2.43
C SER A 151 1.15 1.39 2.18
N LYS A 152 1.63 0.56 1.24
CA LYS A 152 1.15 -0.82 1.08
C LYS A 152 1.55 -1.68 2.25
N LEU A 153 2.80 -1.58 2.68
CA LEU A 153 3.30 -2.34 3.82
C LEU A 153 2.52 -2.03 5.10
N MET A 154 2.31 -0.74 5.43
CA MET A 154 1.53 -0.37 6.63
C MET A 154 0.07 -0.82 6.53
N TYR A 155 -0.55 -0.73 5.36
CA TYR A 155 -1.95 -1.11 5.16
C TYR A 155 -2.17 -2.59 5.51
N PHE A 156 -1.28 -3.47 5.04
CA PHE A 156 -1.36 -4.89 5.34
C PHE A 156 -0.90 -5.21 6.78
N ALA A 157 0.14 -4.56 7.27
CA ALA A 157 0.68 -4.79 8.62
C ALA A 157 -0.27 -4.32 9.74
N ALA A 158 -1.15 -3.36 9.47
CA ALA A 158 -2.17 -2.89 10.41
C ALA A 158 -3.38 -3.84 10.56
N GLY A 159 -3.38 -4.96 9.84
CA GLY A 159 -4.49 -5.91 9.82
C GLY A 159 -5.62 -5.51 8.87
N GLN A 160 -6.64 -6.36 8.78
CA GLN A 160 -7.76 -6.17 7.86
C GLN A 160 -8.66 -4.99 8.32
N PRO A 161 -9.00 -4.04 7.43
CA PRO A 161 -9.85 -2.90 7.78
C PRO A 161 -11.26 -3.31 8.21
N SER A 162 -11.84 -2.55 9.14
CA SER A 162 -13.25 -2.65 9.52
C SER A 162 -13.99 -1.33 9.23
N PRO A 163 -15.33 -1.34 9.06
CA PRO A 163 -16.11 -0.11 8.86
C PRO A 163 -16.00 0.90 10.01
N LEU A 164 -15.68 0.43 11.22
CA LEU A 164 -15.51 1.28 12.41
C LEU A 164 -14.16 2.01 12.44
N ALA A 165 -13.15 1.48 11.72
CA ALA A 165 -11.81 2.05 11.68
C ALA A 165 -11.67 3.05 10.52
N THR A 166 -12.29 4.23 10.66
CA THR A 166 -12.34 5.26 9.60
C THR A 166 -10.97 5.82 9.21
N ARG A 167 -9.96 5.66 10.06
CA ARG A 167 -8.57 6.10 9.83
C ARG A 167 -7.57 4.93 9.78
N HIS A 168 -8.00 3.77 9.30
CA HIS A 168 -7.10 2.66 8.98
C HIS A 168 -5.99 3.14 8.02
N PRO A 169 -4.72 2.68 8.15
CA PRO A 169 -3.68 3.05 7.19
C PRO A 169 -4.05 2.57 5.79
N LEU A 170 -4.15 3.47 4.80
CA LEU A 170 -4.52 3.12 3.42
C LEU A 170 -3.36 3.31 2.45
N ILE A 171 -3.47 2.67 1.28
CA ILE A 171 -2.49 2.76 0.21
C ILE A 171 -2.64 4.11 -0.50
N LEU A 172 -1.57 4.90 -0.51
CA LEU A 172 -1.46 6.09 -1.34
C LEU A 172 -0.43 5.85 -2.42
N ASP A 173 -0.89 5.69 -3.66
CA ASP A 173 -0.01 5.58 -4.82
C ASP A 173 -0.41 6.55 -5.93
N LYS A 174 0.36 6.51 -7.02
CA LYS A 174 0.18 7.41 -8.16
C LYS A 174 -1.25 7.36 -8.70
N ARG A 175 -1.89 6.18 -8.78
CA ARG A 175 -3.24 6.05 -9.34
C ARG A 175 -4.26 6.68 -8.41
N VAL A 176 -4.17 6.38 -7.12
CA VAL A 176 -5.04 6.99 -6.09
C VAL A 176 -4.90 8.51 -6.08
N ALA A 177 -3.66 9.03 -6.06
CA ALA A 177 -3.41 10.48 -6.09
C ALA A 177 -3.95 11.13 -7.38
N GLN A 178 -3.79 10.49 -8.54
CA GLN A 178 -4.34 10.98 -9.80
C GLN A 178 -5.86 10.98 -9.81
N ALA A 179 -6.51 9.93 -9.30
CA ALA A 179 -7.96 9.85 -9.17
C ALA A 179 -8.51 10.97 -8.26
N LEU A 180 -7.77 11.32 -7.20
CA LEU A 180 -8.09 12.45 -6.33
C LEU A 180 -7.77 13.82 -6.95
N GLY A 181 -7.24 13.87 -8.17
CA GLY A 181 -6.88 15.12 -8.86
C GLY A 181 -5.63 15.81 -8.29
N TRP A 182 -4.79 15.09 -7.55
CA TRP A 182 -3.58 15.67 -6.95
C TRP A 182 -2.51 15.89 -8.01
N LYS A 183 -1.91 17.09 -8.01
CA LYS A 183 -0.76 17.41 -8.86
C LYS A 183 0.47 16.58 -8.47
N LYS A 184 0.68 16.40 -7.16
CA LYS A 184 1.78 15.60 -6.61
C LYS A 184 1.37 14.13 -6.60
N THR A 185 2.11 13.31 -7.35
CA THR A 185 1.78 11.89 -7.58
C THR A 185 2.82 10.92 -7.00
N ALA A 186 3.78 11.42 -6.21
CA ALA A 186 4.79 10.64 -5.49
C ALA A 186 5.36 11.47 -4.32
N ASP A 187 6.16 10.84 -3.46
CA ASP A 187 6.98 11.47 -2.42
C ASP A 187 6.19 12.33 -1.42
N TRP A 188 5.01 11.86 -1.00
CA TRP A 188 4.15 12.59 -0.05
C TRP A 188 4.76 12.66 1.34
N SER A 189 4.63 13.80 2.01
CA SER A 189 4.99 13.95 3.43
C SER A 189 3.97 13.26 4.34
N THR A 190 4.34 13.09 5.62
CA THR A 190 3.42 12.63 6.66
C THR A 190 2.17 13.50 6.77
N SER A 191 2.31 14.82 6.61
CA SER A 191 1.17 15.76 6.63
C SER A 191 0.25 15.60 5.41
N GLU A 192 0.81 15.38 4.21
CA GLU A 192 0.04 15.09 3.00
C GLU A 192 -0.69 13.74 3.12
N TYR A 193 -0.04 12.71 3.68
CA TYR A 193 -0.67 11.43 3.95
C TYR A 193 -1.81 11.54 4.97
N SER A 194 -1.63 12.30 6.05
CA SER A 194 -2.72 12.57 7.00
C SER A 194 -3.88 13.31 6.35
N ALA A 195 -3.62 14.26 5.45
CA ALA A 195 -4.66 14.97 4.70
C ALA A 195 -5.40 14.03 3.72
N TYR A 196 -4.71 13.05 3.14
CA TYR A 196 -5.34 11.99 2.37
C TYR A 196 -6.33 11.19 3.23
N LEU A 197 -5.94 10.80 4.45
CA LEU A 197 -6.84 10.08 5.36
C LEU A 197 -8.02 10.94 5.83
N ASP A 198 -7.82 12.24 6.09
CA ASP A 198 -8.91 13.18 6.39
C ASP A 198 -9.97 13.19 5.27
N LEU A 199 -9.52 13.17 4.00
CA LEU A 199 -10.41 13.12 2.85
C LEU A 199 -11.15 11.78 2.75
N ILE A 200 -10.47 10.65 2.97
CA ILE A 200 -11.12 9.33 2.92
C ILE A 200 -12.16 9.18 4.01
N GLU A 201 -11.89 9.66 5.23
CA GLU A 201 -12.84 9.66 6.33
C GLU A 201 -14.11 10.48 6.00
N ALA A 202 -13.95 11.65 5.39
CA ALA A 202 -15.07 12.46 4.92
C ALA A 202 -15.87 11.77 3.79
N LEU A 203 -15.18 11.09 2.86
CA LEU A 203 -15.82 10.30 1.80
C LEU A 203 -16.60 9.11 2.37
N HIS A 204 -16.03 8.40 3.34
CA HIS A 204 -16.67 7.28 4.01
C HIS A 204 -17.99 7.67 4.66
N GLN A 205 -18.03 8.81 5.35
CA GLN A 205 -19.25 9.33 5.97
C GLN A 205 -20.38 9.64 4.96
N GLN A 206 -20.05 10.03 3.73
CA GLN A 206 -21.03 10.46 2.73
C GLN A 206 -21.40 9.39 1.70
N TRP A 207 -20.49 8.45 1.42
CA TRP A 207 -20.65 7.49 0.33
C TRP A 207 -21.15 6.14 0.82
N ARG A 208 -20.36 5.44 1.65
CA ARG A 208 -20.66 4.08 2.16
C ARG A 208 -20.09 3.89 3.57
N PRO A 209 -20.73 4.45 4.61
CA PRO A 209 -20.25 4.34 5.99
C PRO A 209 -20.38 2.93 6.59
N ASP A 210 -21.08 2.03 5.89
CA ASP A 210 -21.24 0.62 6.22
C ASP A 210 -20.12 -0.27 5.68
N LEU A 211 -19.27 0.25 4.78
CA LEU A 211 -18.17 -0.48 4.17
C LEU A 211 -16.81 0.01 4.70
N PRO A 212 -15.78 -0.85 4.79
CA PRO A 212 -14.45 -0.41 5.19
C PRO A 212 -13.86 0.61 4.19
N THR A 213 -13.00 1.49 4.70
CA THR A 213 -12.42 2.60 3.91
C THR A 213 -11.50 2.16 2.78
N ASP A 214 -11.04 0.91 2.77
CA ASP A 214 -10.25 0.35 1.67
C ASP A 214 -11.08 0.06 0.41
N VAL A 215 -12.41 0.04 0.50
CA VAL A 215 -13.30 0.05 -0.67
C VAL A 215 -13.18 1.38 -1.43
N ILE A 216 -13.01 2.50 -0.70
CA ILE A 216 -12.79 3.81 -1.31
C ILE A 216 -11.42 3.85 -1.98
N GLU A 217 -10.35 3.41 -1.29
CA GLU A 217 -9.00 3.30 -1.87
C GLU A 217 -9.00 2.45 -3.14
N TYR A 218 -9.63 1.28 -3.10
CA TYR A 218 -9.72 0.37 -4.23
C TYR A 218 -10.47 1.01 -5.41
N THR A 219 -11.59 1.69 -5.13
CA THR A 219 -12.38 2.36 -6.18
C THR A 219 -11.58 3.48 -6.83
N LEU A 220 -10.87 4.30 -6.04
CA LEU A 220 -9.96 5.33 -6.55
C LEU A 220 -8.82 4.73 -7.37
N PHE A 221 -8.25 3.59 -6.93
CA PHE A 221 -7.20 2.90 -7.67
C PHE A 221 -7.72 2.40 -9.03
N GLN A 222 -8.93 1.85 -9.09
CA GLN A 222 -9.53 1.33 -10.32
C GLN A 222 -10.07 2.42 -11.25
N GLY A 223 -10.45 3.57 -10.70
CA GLY A 223 -10.96 4.71 -11.46
C GLY A 223 -10.00 5.16 -12.56
N PRO A 224 -10.53 5.80 -13.63
CA PRO A 224 -9.69 6.42 -14.63
C PRO A 224 -8.80 7.46 -13.96
N ALA A 225 -7.51 7.51 -14.32
CA ALA A 225 -6.68 8.66 -13.97
C ALA A 225 -7.44 9.91 -14.42
N ALA A 226 -7.67 10.88 -13.51
CA ALA A 226 -8.42 12.10 -13.82
C ALA A 226 -7.96 12.61 -15.19
N ALA A 227 -8.91 12.75 -16.13
CA ALA A 227 -8.62 13.03 -17.52
C ALA A 227 -7.58 14.16 -17.57
N LEU A 228 -6.39 13.85 -18.10
CA LEU A 228 -5.39 14.88 -18.35
C LEU A 228 -6.09 15.93 -19.22
N PRO A 229 -5.96 17.24 -18.89
CA PRO A 229 -6.48 18.26 -19.80
C PRO A 229 -5.91 18.00 -21.20
N PRO A 230 -6.69 18.20 -22.27
CA PRO A 230 -6.25 17.88 -23.61
C PRO A 230 -4.92 18.58 -23.89
N SER A 231 -3.96 17.82 -24.43
CA SER A 231 -2.78 18.41 -25.05
C SER A 231 -3.25 19.32 -26.18
N ILE A 232 -2.62 20.49 -26.29
CA ILE A 232 -2.70 21.30 -27.52
C ILE A 232 -2.26 20.47 -28.73
#